data_AF-A0A7W0P4N0-F1
#
_entry.id   AF-A0A7W0P4N0-F1
#
_cell.length_a   1.000
_cell.length_b   1.000
_cell.length_c   1.000
_cell.angle_alpha   90.00
_cell.angle_beta   90.00
_cell.angle_gamma   90.00
#
_symmetry.space_group_name_H-M   'P 1'
#
loop_
_entity.id
_entity.type
_entity.pdbx_description
1 polymer ?
#
loop_
_entity_poly.entity_id
_entity_poly.type
_entity_poly.pdbx_seq_one_letter_code
_entity_poly.pdbx_strand_id
1 'polypeptide(L)'
;MTRFRIVLVASFVVLASLVAAASPLPPPISGDFHPTWSPDGRHVAFFRSDGDEAARGLYRVNVATRALTRLTNERQSVTGLDWSPDGARLVYAKTLAIPNRPPPAEQQDVLTIGSNGANVQNITGTETDEFAPVWSPDGRRVAFVASASGRTAIAVMNADGSGRRSLAVGPGNDLDPA
;
A
#
# COMPACT_ATOMS: atom_id res chain seq x y z
N MET A 1 -48.07 18.95 65.42
CA MET A 1 -47.94 18.18 64.17
C MET A 1 -48.01 19.13 62.99
N THR A 2 -46.92 19.32 62.24
CA THR A 2 -46.87 19.54 60.77
C THR A 2 -45.38 19.62 60.40
N ARG A 3 -44.91 18.71 59.55
CA ARG A 3 -43.50 18.52 59.16
C ARG A 3 -43.21 19.38 57.92
N PHE A 4 -42.12 20.13 57.91
CA PHE A 4 -41.51 20.66 56.68
C PHE A 4 -40.54 19.61 56.12
N ARG A 5 -40.75 19.20 54.87
CA ARG A 5 -39.80 18.40 54.08
C ARG A 5 -39.19 19.32 53.02
N ILE A 6 -37.87 19.46 53.04
CA ILE A 6 -37.08 20.04 51.95
C ILE A 6 -36.81 18.90 50.97
N VAL A 7 -37.22 19.06 49.71
CA VAL A 7 -36.78 18.20 48.60
C VAL A 7 -35.96 19.08 47.68
N LEU A 8 -34.65 18.83 47.60
CA LEU A 8 -33.78 19.44 46.61
C LEU A 8 -34.09 18.84 45.23
N VAL A 9 -34.32 19.72 44.26
CA VAL A 9 -34.43 19.37 42.83
C VAL A 9 -33.02 19.29 42.26
N ALA A 10 -32.60 18.10 41.82
CA ALA A 10 -31.40 17.93 41.00
C ALA A 10 -31.83 17.88 39.53
N SER A 11 -31.49 18.93 38.78
CA SER A 11 -31.63 18.95 37.32
C SER A 11 -30.50 18.12 36.70
N PHE A 12 -30.84 17.02 36.03
CA PHE A 12 -29.97 16.37 35.07
C PHE A 12 -30.69 16.34 33.72
N VAL A 13 -30.26 17.21 32.81
CA VAL A 13 -30.56 17.05 31.38
C VAL A 13 -29.48 16.12 30.84
N VAL A 14 -29.83 14.84 30.61
CA VAL A 14 -29.00 13.95 29.82
C VAL A 14 -29.43 14.13 28.36
N LEU A 15 -28.62 14.86 27.58
CA LEU A 15 -28.74 14.84 26.12
C LEU A 15 -28.20 13.50 25.62
N ALA A 16 -29.08 12.63 25.17
CA ALA A 16 -28.72 11.40 24.50
C ALA A 16 -28.57 11.64 22.99
N SER A 17 -27.39 11.26 22.48
CA SER A 17 -27.16 10.64 21.17
C SER A 17 -27.28 11.46 19.89
N LEU A 18 -26.14 11.67 19.24
CA LEU A 18 -25.87 11.03 17.95
C LEU A 18 -24.35 10.85 17.78
N VAL A 19 -23.78 9.75 18.27
CA VAL A 19 -22.51 9.29 17.72
C VAL A 19 -22.88 8.56 16.44
N ALA A 20 -22.58 9.15 15.29
CA ALA A 20 -22.56 8.42 14.05
C ALA A 20 -21.54 7.29 14.24
N ALA A 21 -22.02 6.06 14.45
CA ALA A 21 -21.17 4.90 14.40
C ALA A 21 -20.64 4.84 12.97
N ALA A 22 -19.35 5.11 12.80
CA ALA A 22 -18.64 4.76 11.59
C ALA A 22 -18.99 3.30 11.29
N SER A 23 -19.43 3.01 10.05
CA SER A 23 -19.64 1.64 9.62
C SER A 23 -18.36 0.85 9.96
N PRO A 24 -18.46 -0.32 10.62
CA PRO A 24 -17.27 -1.10 10.92
C PRO A 24 -16.55 -1.35 9.60
N LEU A 25 -15.24 -1.06 9.57
CA LEU A 25 -14.41 -1.42 8.43
C LEU A 25 -14.69 -2.90 8.11
N PRO A 26 -14.80 -3.28 6.83
CA PRO A 26 -14.94 -4.68 6.47
C PRO A 26 -13.84 -5.47 7.17
N PRO A 27 -14.12 -6.71 7.65
CA PRO A 27 -13.13 -7.48 8.35
C PRO A 27 -11.85 -7.58 7.52
N PRO A 28 -10.67 -7.45 8.13
CA PRO A 28 -9.41 -7.46 7.42
C PRO A 28 -9.34 -8.68 6.52
N ILE A 29 -9.11 -8.43 5.23
CA ILE A 29 -9.13 -9.45 4.19
C ILE A 29 -7.92 -10.36 4.41
N SER A 30 -8.16 -11.56 4.93
CA SER A 30 -7.15 -12.62 4.95
C SER A 30 -7.08 -13.27 3.58
N GLY A 31 -5.88 -13.46 3.03
CA GLY A 31 -5.70 -14.12 1.75
C GLY A 31 -4.35 -13.89 1.08
N ASP A 32 -4.19 -14.59 -0.04
CA ASP A 32 -3.03 -14.53 -0.93
C ASP A 32 -3.44 -13.80 -2.23
N PHE A 33 -2.67 -12.79 -2.64
CA PHE A 33 -2.99 -11.95 -3.80
C PHE A 33 -1.74 -11.51 -4.59
N HIS A 34 -1.97 -11.06 -5.82
CA HIS A 34 -0.95 -10.63 -6.79
C HIS A 34 0.19 -11.64 -7.02
N PRO A 35 -0.11 -12.90 -7.40
CA PRO A 35 0.92 -13.86 -7.73
C PRO A 35 1.69 -13.46 -9.00
N THR A 36 3.01 -13.62 -8.99
CA THR A 36 3.88 -13.44 -10.15
C THR A 36 4.93 -14.55 -10.22
N TRP A 37 5.28 -14.97 -11.44
CA TRP A 37 6.27 -16.01 -11.70
C TRP A 37 7.69 -15.43 -11.68
N SER A 38 8.64 -16.17 -11.12
CA SER A 38 10.05 -15.89 -11.39
C SER A 38 10.38 -16.19 -12.86
N PRO A 39 11.37 -15.51 -13.48
CA PRO A 39 11.69 -15.67 -14.90
C PRO A 39 12.10 -17.10 -15.28
N ASP A 40 12.67 -17.84 -14.34
CA ASP A 40 13.07 -19.25 -14.50
C ASP A 40 11.91 -20.25 -14.28
N GLY A 41 10.72 -19.77 -13.92
CA GLY A 41 9.55 -20.60 -13.62
C GLY A 41 9.65 -21.44 -12.35
N ARG A 42 10.68 -21.27 -11.52
CA ARG A 42 10.91 -22.10 -10.33
C ARG A 42 10.18 -21.61 -9.08
N HIS A 43 9.77 -20.35 -9.07
CA HIS A 43 9.15 -19.71 -7.94
C HIS A 43 7.92 -18.90 -8.34
N VAL A 44 7.00 -18.78 -7.38
CA VAL A 44 5.91 -17.79 -7.43
C VAL A 44 6.10 -16.86 -6.24
N ALA A 45 6.09 -15.55 -6.48
CA ALA A 45 6.01 -14.54 -5.43
C ALA A 45 4.59 -13.99 -5.33
N PHE A 46 4.14 -13.67 -4.13
CA PHE A 46 2.79 -13.20 -3.88
C PHE A 46 2.74 -12.43 -2.56
N PHE A 47 1.70 -11.61 -2.37
CA PHE A 47 1.41 -11.02 -1.07
C PHE A 47 0.47 -11.92 -0.28
N ARG A 48 0.73 -12.02 1.03
CA ARG A 48 -0.16 -12.65 1.99
C ARG A 48 -0.55 -11.67 3.07
N SER A 49 -1.82 -11.66 3.43
CA SER A 49 -2.32 -11.03 4.65
C SER A 49 -3.00 -12.10 5.51
N ASP A 50 -2.62 -12.15 6.79
CA ASP A 50 -3.18 -13.12 7.73
C ASP A 50 -4.49 -12.61 8.38
N GLY A 51 -5.12 -11.56 7.81
CA GLY A 51 -6.29 -10.92 8.40
C GLY A 51 -5.95 -9.93 9.52
N ASP A 52 -4.69 -9.50 9.63
CA ASP A 52 -4.30 -8.31 10.38
C ASP A 52 -3.85 -7.27 9.35
N GLU A 53 -4.52 -6.10 9.29
CA GLU A 53 -4.12 -5.02 8.38
C GLU A 53 -2.69 -4.57 8.62
N ALA A 54 -2.19 -4.73 9.85
CA ALA A 54 -0.83 -4.42 10.24
C ALA A 54 0.18 -5.55 9.96
N ALA A 55 -0.26 -6.70 9.43
CA ALA A 55 0.62 -7.81 9.07
C ALA A 55 0.33 -8.28 7.63
N ARG A 56 1.03 -7.64 6.69
CA ARG A 56 1.12 -8.08 5.30
C ARG A 56 2.55 -8.55 5.03
N GLY A 57 2.76 -9.38 4.03
CA GLY A 57 4.12 -9.80 3.68
C GLY A 57 4.24 -10.19 2.24
N LEU A 58 5.42 -9.92 1.67
CA LEU A 58 5.84 -10.53 0.42
C LEU A 58 6.37 -11.93 0.71
N TYR A 59 5.83 -12.92 0.02
CA TYR A 59 6.23 -14.32 0.11
C TYR A 59 6.74 -14.81 -1.24
N ARG A 60 7.56 -15.85 -1.18
CA ARG A 60 8.01 -16.64 -2.33
C ARG A 60 7.86 -18.10 -2.01
N VAL A 61 7.23 -18.85 -2.91
CA VAL A 61 7.14 -20.31 -2.83
C VAL A 61 7.95 -20.95 -3.94
N ASN A 62 8.69 -22.01 -3.62
CA ASN A 62 9.31 -22.88 -4.61
C ASN A 62 8.25 -23.85 -5.16
N VAL A 63 8.13 -23.91 -6.48
CA VAL A 63 7.06 -24.65 -7.16
C VAL A 63 7.22 -26.17 -6.98
N ALA A 64 8.46 -26.66 -7.05
CA ALA A 64 8.75 -28.09 -6.97
C ALA A 64 8.68 -28.62 -5.53
N THR A 65 9.26 -27.89 -4.58
CA THR A 65 9.39 -28.36 -3.18
C THR A 65 8.28 -27.86 -2.27
N ARG A 66 7.48 -26.89 -2.70
CA ARG A 66 6.51 -26.14 -1.89
C ARG A 66 7.14 -25.38 -0.71
N ALA A 67 8.47 -25.22 -0.71
CA ALA A 67 9.16 -24.46 0.32
C ALA A 67 8.71 -22.99 0.25
N LEU A 68 8.14 -22.49 1.35
CA LEU A 68 7.64 -21.13 1.48
C LEU A 68 8.65 -20.28 2.25
N THR A 69 8.97 -19.11 1.72
CA THR A 69 9.86 -18.12 2.35
C THR A 69 9.14 -16.78 2.43
N ARG A 70 9.13 -16.18 3.63
CA ARG A 70 8.70 -14.79 3.81
C ARG A 70 9.87 -13.87 3.52
N LEU A 71 9.70 -12.91 2.61
CA LEU A 71 10.73 -11.93 2.24
C LEU A 71 10.63 -10.65 3.08
N THR A 72 9.43 -10.23 3.46
CA THR A 72 9.22 -9.00 4.23
C THR A 72 8.15 -9.12 5.32
N ASN A 73 8.23 -8.24 6.31
CA ASN A 73 7.19 -8.02 7.32
C ASN A 73 6.62 -6.61 7.18
N GLU A 74 5.55 -6.47 6.42
CA GLU A 74 4.93 -5.19 6.11
C GLU A 74 3.83 -4.85 7.10
N ARG A 75 3.80 -3.58 7.51
CA ARG A 75 2.73 -3.02 8.35
C ARG A 75 1.75 -2.16 7.57
N GLN A 76 2.06 -1.89 6.31
CA GLN A 76 1.29 -1.03 5.42
C GLN A 76 0.81 -1.82 4.20
N SER A 77 -0.13 -1.21 3.46
CA SER A 77 -0.64 -1.78 2.21
C SER A 77 0.46 -1.95 1.17
N VAL A 78 0.43 -3.07 0.45
CA VAL A 78 1.35 -3.41 -0.63
C VAL A 78 0.58 -3.85 -1.87
N THR A 79 1.03 -3.43 -3.06
CA THR A 79 0.38 -3.73 -4.34
C THR A 79 1.40 -3.88 -5.47
N GLY A 80 0.94 -4.34 -6.64
CA GLY A 80 1.71 -4.35 -7.90
C GLY A 80 3.08 -5.01 -7.79
N LEU A 81 3.16 -6.33 -7.93
CA LEU A 81 4.38 -7.11 -7.72
C LEU A 81 4.92 -7.65 -9.05
N ASP A 82 6.22 -7.48 -9.30
CA ASP A 82 6.87 -8.04 -10.49
C ASP A 82 8.33 -8.46 -10.23
N TRP A 83 8.82 -9.44 -11.00
CA TRP A 83 10.20 -9.92 -10.94
C TRP A 83 11.09 -9.20 -11.96
N SER A 84 12.33 -8.92 -11.57
CA SER A 84 13.33 -8.52 -12.56
C SER A 84 13.60 -9.67 -13.53
N PRO A 85 13.88 -9.41 -14.82
CA PRO A 85 14.08 -10.47 -15.82
C PRO A 85 15.23 -11.43 -15.53
N ASP A 86 16.23 -10.99 -14.76
CA ASP A 86 17.37 -11.80 -14.29
C ASP A 86 17.06 -12.64 -13.02
N GLY A 87 15.88 -12.48 -12.42
CA GLY A 87 15.47 -13.16 -11.19
C GLY A 87 16.16 -12.65 -9.93
N ALA A 88 16.95 -11.58 -10.00
CA ALA A 88 17.72 -11.10 -8.86
C ALA A 88 16.90 -10.24 -7.89
N ARG A 89 15.84 -9.57 -8.37
CA ARG A 89 15.07 -8.57 -7.62
C ARG A 89 13.57 -8.71 -7.87
N LEU A 90 12.78 -8.18 -6.95
CA LEU A 90 11.37 -7.88 -7.14
C LEU A 90 11.15 -6.38 -7.01
N VAL A 91 10.12 -5.87 -7.70
CA VAL A 91 9.61 -4.52 -7.53
C VAL A 91 8.18 -4.59 -7.00
N TYR A 92 7.83 -3.68 -6.09
CA TYR A 92 6.48 -3.57 -5.57
C TYR A 92 6.14 -2.18 -5.09
N ALA A 93 4.86 -1.86 -5.00
CA ALA A 93 4.37 -0.62 -4.40
C ALA A 93 4.01 -0.83 -2.93
N LYS A 94 4.34 0.15 -2.09
CA LYS A 94 4.08 0.13 -0.65
C LYS A 94 3.61 1.50 -0.17
N THR A 95 2.57 1.52 0.66
CA THR A 95 2.15 2.74 1.37
C THR A 95 3.17 3.08 2.46
N LEU A 96 3.71 4.28 2.43
CA LEU A 96 4.68 4.82 3.37
C LEU A 96 4.16 6.13 3.98
N ALA A 97 4.56 6.42 5.21
CA ALA A 97 4.28 7.71 5.82
C ALA A 97 5.09 8.81 5.13
N ILE A 98 4.47 9.96 4.86
CA ILE A 98 5.15 11.12 4.29
C ILE A 98 5.94 11.81 5.41
N PRO A 99 7.28 11.92 5.32
CA PRO A 99 8.06 12.60 6.33
C PRO A 99 7.62 14.06 6.52
N ASN A 100 7.62 14.55 7.76
CA ASN A 100 7.34 15.95 8.11
C ASN A 100 5.94 16.47 7.72
N ARG A 101 4.99 15.58 7.42
CA ARG A 101 3.59 15.95 7.18
C ARG A 101 2.71 15.42 8.32
N PRO A 102 1.83 16.25 8.92
CA PRO A 102 1.01 15.80 10.04
C PRO A 102 0.13 14.62 9.63
N PRO A 103 0.03 13.57 10.46
CA PRO A 103 -0.69 12.35 10.12
C PRO A 103 -2.22 12.54 10.03
N PRO A 104 -2.93 11.66 9.29
CA PRO A 104 -2.40 10.55 8.49
C PRO A 104 -2.10 11.02 7.06
N ALA A 105 -0.85 11.40 6.79
CA ALA A 105 -0.37 11.70 5.46
C ALA A 105 0.51 10.54 5.00
N GLU A 106 -0.04 9.71 4.11
CA GLU A 106 0.61 8.54 3.55
C GLU A 106 0.63 8.65 2.03
N GLN A 107 1.56 7.95 1.41
CA GLN A 107 1.74 7.88 -0.03
C GLN A 107 2.15 6.49 -0.45
N GLN A 108 1.72 6.04 -1.64
CA GLN A 108 2.30 4.85 -2.25
C GLN A 108 3.61 5.19 -2.96
N ASP A 109 4.66 4.45 -2.62
CA ASP A 109 5.95 4.51 -3.28
C ASP A 109 6.30 3.15 -3.91
N VAL A 110 7.18 3.17 -4.92
CA VAL A 110 7.71 1.96 -5.56
C VAL A 110 9.07 1.60 -4.95
N LEU A 111 9.16 0.36 -4.47
CA LEU A 111 10.32 -0.21 -3.82
C LEU A 111 10.86 -1.39 -4.63
N THR A 112 12.15 -1.66 -4.48
CA THR A 112 12.77 -2.93 -4.90
C THR A 112 13.30 -3.70 -3.71
N ILE A 113 13.42 -5.02 -3.87
CA ILE A 113 14.00 -5.93 -2.91
C ILE A 113 14.75 -7.05 -3.65
N GLY A 114 15.85 -7.53 -3.09
CA GLY A 114 16.52 -8.73 -3.58
C GLY A 114 15.60 -9.96 -3.47
N SER A 115 15.72 -10.91 -4.39
CA SER A 115 14.89 -12.12 -4.38
C SER A 115 15.11 -13.02 -3.16
N ASN A 116 16.19 -12.78 -2.39
CA ASN A 116 16.47 -13.37 -1.09
C ASN A 116 15.90 -12.60 0.11
N GLY A 117 15.22 -11.46 -0.11
CA GLY A 117 14.67 -10.59 0.94
C GLY A 117 15.63 -9.48 1.42
N ALA A 118 16.86 -9.41 0.91
CA ALA A 118 17.81 -8.36 1.29
C ALA A 118 17.68 -7.10 0.42
N ASN A 119 18.37 -6.03 0.81
CA ASN A 119 18.53 -4.80 0.00
C ASN A 119 17.21 -4.14 -0.42
N VAL A 120 16.29 -3.94 0.53
CA VAL A 120 15.09 -3.12 0.28
C VAL A 120 15.51 -1.69 -0.02
N GLN A 121 15.02 -1.14 -1.13
CA GLN A 121 15.28 0.24 -1.55
C GLN A 121 13.98 0.90 -2.00
N ASN A 122 13.69 2.09 -1.48
CA ASN A 122 12.70 2.98 -2.09
C ASN A 122 13.32 3.63 -3.31
N ILE A 123 12.80 3.30 -4.50
CA ILE A 123 13.29 3.83 -5.77
C ILE A 123 12.41 4.96 -6.29
N THR A 124 11.34 5.28 -5.56
CA THR A 124 10.64 6.56 -5.64
C THR A 124 10.68 7.25 -4.27
N GLY A 125 9.84 8.25 -4.04
CA GLY A 125 9.95 9.16 -2.89
C GLY A 125 9.67 10.60 -3.29
N THR A 126 8.65 10.78 -4.13
CA THR A 126 8.20 12.12 -4.52
C THR A 126 6.97 12.50 -3.70
N GLU A 127 6.17 13.47 -4.14
CA GLU A 127 4.91 13.83 -3.48
C GLU A 127 3.68 13.26 -4.21
N THR A 128 3.88 12.29 -5.11
CA THR A 128 2.82 11.65 -5.92
C THR A 128 2.64 10.18 -5.59
N ASP A 129 1.41 9.67 -5.58
CA ASP A 129 1.15 8.25 -5.37
C ASP A 129 1.65 7.43 -6.56
N GLU A 130 2.45 6.41 -6.30
CA GLU A 130 3.11 5.59 -7.30
C GLU A 130 2.86 4.11 -7.06
N PHE A 131 2.29 3.44 -8.06
CA PHE A 131 1.81 2.07 -7.90
C PHE A 131 1.84 1.28 -9.20
N ALA A 132 1.51 -0.02 -9.10
CA ALA A 132 1.52 -0.98 -10.20
C ALA A 132 2.83 -0.99 -11.00
N PRO A 133 4.01 -1.11 -10.35
CA PRO A 133 5.28 -1.16 -11.05
C PRO A 133 5.46 -2.46 -11.84
N VAL A 134 6.14 -2.37 -12.97
CA VAL A 134 6.59 -3.51 -13.79
C VAL A 134 8.00 -3.28 -14.30
N TRP A 135 8.79 -4.34 -14.38
CA TRP A 135 10.12 -4.31 -14.98
C TRP A 135 10.04 -4.24 -16.51
N SER A 136 10.97 -3.52 -17.12
CA SER A 136 11.20 -3.68 -18.56
C SER A 136 11.82 -5.05 -18.85
N PRO A 137 11.57 -5.67 -20.01
CA PRO A 137 12.13 -6.99 -20.36
C PRO A 137 13.67 -7.05 -20.36
N ASP A 138 14.33 -5.90 -20.55
CA ASP A 138 15.79 -5.78 -20.50
C ASP A 138 16.33 -5.54 -19.07
N GLY A 139 15.46 -5.39 -18.07
CA GLY A 139 15.82 -5.15 -16.67
C GLY A 139 16.40 -3.76 -16.37
N ARG A 140 16.43 -2.87 -17.35
CA ARG A 140 17.09 -1.55 -17.22
C ARG A 140 16.18 -0.47 -16.67
N ARG A 141 14.86 -0.68 -16.72
CA ARG A 141 13.84 0.32 -16.39
C ARG A 141 12.70 -0.29 -15.60
N VAL A 142 11.98 0.58 -14.90
CA VAL A 142 10.71 0.29 -14.24
C VAL A 142 9.67 1.25 -14.80
N ALA A 143 8.53 0.72 -15.23
CA ALA A 143 7.34 1.51 -15.56
C ALA A 143 6.33 1.40 -14.41
N PHE A 144 5.58 2.48 -14.15
CA PHE A 144 4.61 2.54 -13.04
C PHE A 144 3.53 3.58 -13.33
N VAL A 145 2.44 3.53 -12.58
CA VAL A 145 1.42 4.57 -12.56
C VAL A 145 1.80 5.60 -11.53
N ALA A 146 1.84 6.88 -11.93
CA ALA A 146 1.98 8.02 -11.03
C ALA A 146 0.64 8.77 -10.95
N SER A 147 0.22 9.16 -9.76
CA SER A 147 -1.05 9.85 -9.51
C SER A 147 -0.83 11.09 -8.65
N ALA A 148 -1.30 12.24 -9.13
CA ALA A 148 -1.26 13.51 -8.42
C ALA A 148 -2.60 14.23 -8.59
N SER A 149 -3.26 14.56 -7.48
CA SER A 149 -4.53 15.32 -7.47
C SER A 149 -5.59 14.78 -8.43
N GLY A 150 -5.76 13.45 -8.46
CA GLY A 150 -6.75 12.79 -9.32
C GLY A 150 -6.36 12.66 -10.80
N ARG A 151 -5.16 13.09 -11.18
CA ARG A 151 -4.60 12.87 -12.53
C ARG A 151 -3.58 11.76 -12.49
N THR A 152 -3.69 10.80 -13.41
CA THR A 152 -2.73 9.71 -13.53
C THR A 152 -1.81 9.89 -14.73
N ALA A 153 -0.62 9.30 -14.66
CA ALA A 153 0.34 9.22 -15.75
C ALA A 153 1.02 7.85 -15.75
N ILE A 154 1.36 7.36 -16.94
CA ILE A 154 2.31 6.27 -17.08
C ILE A 154 3.70 6.89 -17.04
N ALA A 155 4.50 6.53 -16.05
CA ALA A 155 5.86 7.00 -15.88
C ALA A 155 6.87 5.85 -16.04
N VAL A 156 8.09 6.22 -16.36
CA VAL A 156 9.24 5.30 -16.46
C VAL A 156 10.46 5.91 -15.80
N MET A 157 11.30 5.08 -15.20
CA MET A 157 12.60 5.45 -14.66
C MET A 157 13.61 4.32 -14.87
N ASN A 158 14.89 4.60 -14.63
CA ASN A 158 15.94 3.59 -14.59
C ASN A 158 15.75 2.67 -13.38
N ALA A 159 16.33 1.47 -13.46
CA ALA A 159 16.28 0.43 -12.41
C ALA A 159 16.84 0.87 -11.04
N ASP A 160 17.57 1.96 -10.99
CA ASP A 160 18.17 2.57 -9.79
C ASP A 160 17.35 3.76 -9.25
N GLY A 161 16.19 4.06 -9.85
CA GLY A 161 15.33 5.19 -9.51
C GLY A 161 15.67 6.49 -10.25
N SER A 162 16.78 6.56 -10.98
CA SER A 162 17.17 7.77 -11.70
C SER A 162 16.39 7.98 -13.02
N GLY A 163 16.43 9.21 -13.55
CA GLY A 163 15.94 9.48 -14.91
C GLY A 163 14.41 9.34 -15.09
N ARG A 164 13.63 9.56 -14.03
CA ARG A 164 12.16 9.54 -14.08
C ARG A 164 11.62 10.48 -15.16
N ARG A 165 10.65 10.00 -15.94
CA ARG A 165 9.85 10.81 -16.87
C ARG A 165 8.47 10.21 -17.12
N SER A 166 7.50 11.06 -17.41
CA SER A 166 6.16 10.64 -17.86
C SER A 166 6.18 10.29 -19.35
N LEU A 167 5.49 9.22 -19.72
CA LEU A 167 5.31 8.76 -21.11
C LEU A 167 3.93 9.11 -21.66
N ALA A 168 2.90 9.05 -20.82
CA ALA A 168 1.53 9.40 -21.16
C ALA A 168 0.81 9.95 -19.93
N VAL A 169 -0.09 10.91 -20.13
CA VAL A 169 -0.91 11.50 -19.06
C VAL A 169 -2.37 11.18 -19.34
N GLY A 170 -3.07 10.64 -18.36
CA GLY A 170 -4.50 10.36 -18.43
C GLY A 170 -5.33 11.65 -18.41
N PRO A 171 -6.60 11.59 -18.84
CA PRO A 171 -7.52 12.70 -18.66
C PRO A 171 -7.63 13.02 -17.16
N GLY A 172 -7.62 14.30 -16.81
CA GLY A 172 -7.85 14.70 -15.44
C GLY A 172 -9.30 14.48 -15.05
N ASN A 173 -9.54 14.06 -13.81
CA ASN A 173 -10.87 14.09 -13.23
C ASN A 173 -11.23 15.55 -12.93
N ASP A 174 -11.63 16.34 -13.93
CA ASP A 174 -12.33 17.61 -13.69
C ASP A 174 -13.75 17.28 -13.27
N LEU A 175 -13.96 17.11 -11.96
CA LEU A 175 -15.28 17.12 -11.32
C LEU A 175 -15.58 18.45 -10.61
N ASP A 176 -14.74 19.46 -10.78
CA ASP A 176 -15.08 20.85 -10.43
C ASP A 176 -15.36 21.63 -11.73
N PRO A 177 -16.62 22.03 -12.02
CA PRO A 177 -16.88 23.01 -13.06
C PRO A 177 -16.35 24.39 -12.62
N ALA A 178 -15.75 25.12 -13.56
CA ALA A 178 -15.35 26.52 -13.42
C ALA A 178 -16.53 27.46 -13.15
#